data_AF-A0A7C0YHP8-F1
#
_entry.id   AF-A0A7C0YHP8-F1
#
_cell.length_a   1.000
_cell.length_b   1.000
_cell.length_c   1.000
_cell.angle_alpha   90.00
_cell.angle_beta   90.00
_cell.angle_gamma   90.00
#
_symmetry.space_group_name_H-M   'P 1'
#
loop_
_entity.id
_entity.type
_entity.pdbx_description
1 polymer ?
#
loop_
_entity_poly.entity_id
_entity_poly.type
_entity_poly.pdbx_seq_one_letter_code
_entity_poly.pdbx_strand_id
1 'polypeptide(L)'
;MEPASRLDHNYELTIKDFPYIIRWREDRCKRCGRCTAVCPMLSIEPAVVVQRAVRSEGLTPEPKVVRKTVSVVRQTSDISRYCTGCGTCTLVCPNDAIEPEYNPQHKFIFHKNRGGHPYRRGGRRNDPQPGTLDRLKFTRISMLTDPALDAGRHEFRIRTYLGRILPPDELPLKAVNGRLDVDKTLVDFIPPVREIYPVMIGSMSIGALSPTMWEGLAMGITYLNEVEGMPVVMCSGEGGMPARLLKSRFMKYFILQIASGYFGWDEIVRAIPHMVEDPCAIEIKYGQGAKPGDGGLLMAHKVLKLISEIRGVPMGVDLPSPPTHQTKYSIEESVAKMIQSMSMAWGFRVPVYP
;
A
#
# COMPACT_ATOMS: atom_id res chain seq x y z
N MET A 1 20.04 -8.98 53.55
CA MET A 1 19.61 -9.28 52.17
C MET A 1 18.90 -8.05 51.66
N GLU A 2 19.51 -7.32 50.71
CA GLU A 2 18.79 -6.22 50.03
C GLU A 2 17.52 -6.77 49.38
N PRO A 3 16.39 -6.05 49.41
CA PRO A 3 15.15 -6.54 48.85
C PRO A 3 15.30 -6.75 47.33
N ALA A 4 14.86 -7.92 46.86
CA ALA A 4 14.89 -8.33 45.45
C ALA A 4 14.04 -7.45 44.51
N SER A 5 13.42 -6.38 45.02
CA SER A 5 12.66 -5.40 44.23
C SER A 5 13.51 -4.60 43.25
N ARG A 6 14.84 -4.60 43.39
CA ARG A 6 15.75 -3.84 42.51
C ARG A 6 16.14 -4.54 41.21
N LEU A 7 15.65 -5.77 40.96
CA LEU A 7 16.07 -6.60 39.82
C LEU A 7 14.94 -6.98 38.85
N ASP A 8 13.73 -6.43 38.98
CA ASP A 8 12.65 -6.69 38.03
C ASP A 8 12.75 -5.76 36.80
N HIS A 9 13.79 -5.96 35.98
CA HIS A 9 13.97 -5.29 34.68
C HIS A 9 13.26 -6.04 33.54
N ASN A 10 12.32 -6.96 33.83
CA ASN A 10 11.67 -7.81 32.82
C ASN A 10 10.86 -7.03 31.76
N TYR A 11 10.61 -5.74 31.98
CA TYR A 11 9.84 -4.87 31.09
C TYR A 11 10.69 -3.84 30.32
N GLU A 12 12.00 -3.75 30.59
CA GLU A 12 12.89 -2.80 29.91
C GLU A 12 13.46 -3.42 28.63
N LEU A 13 13.25 -2.74 27.50
CA LEU A 13 13.80 -3.17 26.22
C LEU A 13 15.32 -3.11 26.25
N THR A 14 15.97 -4.16 25.73
CA THR A 14 17.41 -4.16 25.57
C THR A 14 17.78 -3.65 24.18
N ILE A 15 19.01 -3.16 24.01
CA ILE A 15 19.51 -2.74 22.69
C ILE A 15 19.44 -3.89 21.67
N LYS A 16 19.57 -5.14 22.14
CA LYS A 16 19.48 -6.35 21.30
C LYS A 16 18.07 -6.62 20.76
N ASP A 17 17.04 -5.97 21.30
CA ASP A 17 15.69 -6.12 20.78
C ASP A 17 15.44 -5.20 19.56
N PHE A 18 16.32 -4.23 19.30
CA PHE A 18 16.20 -3.28 18.19
C PHE A 18 16.82 -3.79 16.88
N PRO A 19 16.30 -3.32 15.72
CA PRO A 19 16.75 -3.79 14.42
C PRO A 19 18.14 -3.31 14.03
N TYR A 20 18.57 -2.16 14.55
CA TYR A 20 19.91 -1.63 14.32
C TYR A 20 20.59 -1.33 15.67
N ILE A 21 21.79 -1.85 15.84
CA ILE A 21 22.64 -1.65 17.01
C ILE A 21 23.79 -0.74 16.60
N ILE A 22 24.02 0.32 17.37
CA ILE A 22 25.10 1.26 17.11
C ILE A 22 26.42 0.66 17.59
N ARG A 23 27.33 0.42 16.64
CA ARG A 23 28.73 0.12 16.91
C ARG A 23 29.47 1.44 17.09
N TRP A 24 29.98 1.68 18.29
CA TRP A 24 30.82 2.82 18.60
C TRP A 24 32.20 2.37 19.08
N ARG A 25 33.24 3.06 18.62
CA ARG A 25 34.65 2.73 18.86
C ARG A 25 35.37 3.83 19.62
N GLU A 26 35.80 3.55 20.84
CA GLU A 26 36.53 4.50 21.70
C GLU A 26 37.86 4.93 21.07
N ASP A 27 38.57 4.00 20.44
CA ASP A 27 39.90 4.20 19.84
C ASP A 27 39.89 5.19 18.65
N ARG A 28 38.75 5.35 17.99
CA ARG A 28 38.62 6.23 16.81
C ARG A 28 37.86 7.51 17.09
N CYS A 29 37.09 7.59 18.17
CA CYS A 29 36.17 8.69 18.42
C CYS A 29 36.88 9.96 18.92
N LYS A 30 36.85 11.03 18.14
CA LYS A 30 37.33 12.37 18.54
C LYS A 30 36.44 13.11 19.55
N ARG A 31 35.30 12.52 19.95
CA ARG A 31 34.32 13.11 20.89
C ARG A 31 33.80 14.49 20.47
N CYS A 32 33.67 14.74 19.17
CA CYS A 32 33.19 16.01 18.61
C CYS A 32 31.67 16.25 18.70
N GLY A 33 30.88 15.25 19.10
CA GLY A 33 29.41 15.36 19.27
C GLY A 33 28.59 15.45 17.97
N ARG A 34 29.21 15.50 16.79
CA ARG A 34 28.48 15.63 15.50
C ARG A 34 27.44 14.54 15.28
N CYS A 35 27.82 13.27 15.51
CA CYS A 35 26.93 12.13 15.31
C CYS A 35 25.66 12.18 16.17
N THR A 36 25.77 12.61 17.43
CA THR A 36 24.64 12.74 18.35
C THR A 36 23.76 13.94 18.01
N ALA A 37 24.34 15.03 17.48
CA ALA A 37 23.60 16.22 17.09
C ALA A 37 22.74 16.04 15.83
N VAL A 38 23.19 15.22 14.87
CA VAL A 38 22.50 15.04 13.57
C VAL A 38 21.57 13.83 13.53
N CYS A 39 21.47 13.05 14.62
CA CYS A 39 20.67 11.84 14.62
C CYS A 39 19.17 12.19 14.47
N PRO A 40 18.52 11.85 13.34
CA PRO A 40 17.14 12.28 13.10
C PRO A 40 16.13 11.61 14.03
N MET A 41 16.47 10.41 14.51
CA MET A 41 15.64 9.64 15.45
C MET A 41 15.98 9.95 16.91
N LEU A 42 17.00 10.78 17.16
CA LEU A 42 17.58 10.99 18.49
C LEU A 42 17.91 9.64 19.17
N SER A 43 18.39 8.65 18.41
CA SER A 43 18.63 7.30 18.91
C SER A 43 19.93 7.14 19.69
N ILE A 44 20.81 8.14 19.64
CA ILE A 44 22.12 8.16 20.29
C ILE A 44 22.35 9.45 21.07
N GLU A 45 23.00 9.35 22.24
CA GLU A 45 23.29 10.45 23.14
C GLU A 45 24.72 10.37 23.71
N PRO A 46 25.37 11.51 24.01
CA PRO A 46 26.63 11.51 24.72
C PRO A 46 26.42 11.10 26.17
N ALA A 47 27.26 10.19 26.65
CA ALA A 47 27.15 9.61 27.98
C ALA A 47 28.52 9.41 28.61
N VAL A 48 28.54 9.30 29.93
CA VAL A 48 29.71 8.88 30.70
C VAL A 48 29.33 7.62 31.47
N VAL A 49 30.15 6.58 31.33
CA VAL A 49 29.95 5.30 32.02
C VAL A 49 31.21 4.89 32.75
N VAL A 50 31.05 4.18 33.86
CA VAL A 50 32.16 3.59 34.61
C VAL A 50 32.35 2.16 34.11
N GLN A 51 33.45 1.91 33.42
CA GLN A 51 33.82 0.58 32.97
C GLN A 51 34.63 -0.12 34.06
N ARG A 52 34.11 -1.26 34.53
CA ARG A 52 34.84 -2.18 35.42
C ARG A 52 35.56 -3.21 34.55
N ALA A 53 36.88 -3.11 34.46
CA ALA A 53 37.71 -4.12 33.81
C ALA A 53 38.36 -5.00 34.88
N VAL A 54 38.24 -6.31 34.73
CA VAL A 54 38.97 -7.27 35.57
C VAL A 54 40.16 -7.74 34.76
N ARG A 55 41.38 -7.43 35.22
CA ARG A 55 42.62 -7.90 34.59
C ARG A 55 43.29 -8.90 35.50
N SER A 56 43.91 -9.91 34.92
CA SER A 56 44.77 -10.84 35.62
C SER A 56 46.05 -10.98 34.81
N GLU A 57 47.18 -10.57 35.37
CA GLU A 57 48.47 -10.46 34.66
C GLU A 57 49.55 -11.37 35.31
N GLY A 58 49.14 -12.36 36.11
CA GLY A 58 50.04 -13.31 36.80
C GLY A 58 49.99 -14.73 36.22
N LEU A 59 51.02 -15.54 36.54
CA LEU A 59 51.05 -17.00 36.29
C LEU A 59 49.91 -17.72 37.05
N THR A 60 49.52 -17.19 38.20
CA THR A 60 48.31 -17.53 38.94
C THR A 60 47.26 -16.44 38.71
N PRO A 61 45.99 -16.80 38.42
CA PRO A 61 44.96 -15.83 38.09
C PRO A 61 44.50 -15.06 39.33
N GLU A 62 45.19 -13.97 39.66
CA GLU A 62 44.71 -12.98 40.63
C GLU A 62 43.93 -11.87 39.90
N PRO A 63 42.59 -11.81 40.04
CA PRO A 63 41.79 -10.79 39.39
C PRO A 63 41.93 -9.44 40.10
N LYS A 64 42.59 -8.47 39.46
CA LYS A 64 42.61 -7.07 39.91
C LYS A 64 41.52 -6.27 39.20
N VAL A 65 40.68 -5.60 39.99
CA VAL A 65 39.58 -4.77 39.48
C VAL A 65 40.09 -3.35 39.23
N VAL A 66 40.08 -2.93 37.96
CA VAL A 66 40.36 -1.55 37.56
C VAL A 66 39.06 -0.90 37.12
N ARG A 67 38.72 0.26 37.70
CA ARG A 67 37.57 1.08 37.30
C ARG A 67 38.07 2.26 36.47
N LYS A 68 37.55 2.42 35.25
CA LYS A 68 37.88 3.54 34.35
C LYS A 68 36.60 4.28 34.00
N THR A 69 36.59 5.59 34.12
CA THR A 69 35.50 6.43 33.63
C THR A 69 35.73 6.74 32.15
N VAL A 70 34.76 6.42 31.29
CA VAL A 70 34.85 6.60 29.84
C VAL A 70 33.65 7.35 29.30
N SER A 71 33.89 8.29 28.39
CA SER A 71 32.86 8.98 27.61
C SER A 71 32.49 8.13 26.41
N VAL A 72 31.20 7.81 26.26
CA VAL A 72 30.66 6.91 25.23
C VAL A 72 29.51 7.57 24.48
N VAL A 73 29.23 7.08 23.27
CA VAL A 73 27.96 7.36 22.59
C VAL A 73 26.99 6.23 22.94
N ARG A 74 25.98 6.53 23.74
CA ARG A 74 24.99 5.57 24.20
C ARG A 74 23.81 5.53 23.23
N GLN A 75 23.39 4.33 22.84
CA GLN A 75 22.11 4.13 22.14
C GLN A 75 20.97 4.03 23.16
N THR A 76 19.85 4.70 22.88
CA THR A 76 18.65 4.63 23.71
C THR A 76 17.95 3.27 23.58
N SER A 77 17.34 2.82 24.69
CA SER A 77 16.43 1.67 24.73
C SER A 77 14.96 2.06 24.51
N ASP A 78 14.67 3.34 24.30
CA ASP A 78 13.31 3.83 24.04
C ASP A 78 12.84 3.42 22.63
N ILE A 79 11.70 2.73 22.58
CA ILE A 79 11.09 2.24 21.34
C ILE A 79 10.66 3.36 20.39
N SER A 80 10.35 4.55 20.89
CA SER A 80 9.95 5.70 20.08
C SER A 80 11.13 6.32 19.32
N ARG A 81 12.34 6.19 19.89
CA ARG A 81 13.59 6.79 19.42
C ARG A 81 14.57 5.76 18.85
N TYR A 82 14.07 4.61 18.39
CA TYR A 82 14.92 3.53 17.90
C TYR A 82 15.73 3.91 16.65
N CYS A 83 16.90 3.29 16.48
CA CYS A 83 17.71 3.47 15.28
C CYS A 83 17.04 2.81 14.06
N THR A 84 16.84 3.58 12.99
CA THR A 84 16.24 3.12 11.73
C THR A 84 17.26 2.67 10.68
N GLY A 85 18.56 2.75 10.98
CA GLY A 85 19.63 2.34 10.07
C GLY A 85 19.99 3.36 8.97
N CYS A 86 19.59 4.64 9.13
CA CYS A 86 19.82 5.67 8.10
C CYS A 86 21.29 6.04 7.81
N GLY A 87 22.24 5.63 8.66
CA GLY A 87 23.67 5.87 8.44
C GLY A 87 24.16 7.31 8.62
N THR A 88 23.30 8.27 9.00
CA THR A 88 23.70 9.68 9.16
C THR A 88 24.84 9.87 10.16
N CYS A 89 24.89 9.07 11.22
CA CYS A 89 25.97 9.12 12.21
C CYS A 89 27.33 8.74 11.61
N THR A 90 27.37 7.77 10.71
CA THR A 90 28.57 7.36 9.95
C THR A 90 29.01 8.49 9.03
N LEU A 91 28.08 9.07 8.26
CA LEU A 91 28.37 10.12 7.28
C LEU A 91 29.04 11.36 7.88
N VAL A 92 28.68 11.74 9.11
CA VAL A 92 29.26 12.93 9.77
C VAL A 92 30.47 12.61 10.64
N CYS A 93 30.82 11.33 10.79
CA CYS A 93 31.94 10.92 11.63
C CYS A 93 33.26 11.10 10.86
N PRO A 94 34.19 11.94 11.33
CA PRO A 94 35.44 12.19 10.59
C PRO A 94 36.44 11.01 10.63
N ASN A 95 36.20 9.99 11.46
CA ASN A 95 37.14 8.91 11.74
C ASN A 95 36.47 7.52 11.68
N ASP A 96 35.26 7.41 11.12
CA ASP A 96 34.48 6.15 11.05
C ASP A 96 34.41 5.42 12.41
N ALA A 97 34.15 6.20 13.46
CA ALA A 97 34.11 5.70 14.84
C ALA A 97 32.71 5.21 15.26
N ILE A 98 31.70 5.36 14.39
CA ILE A 98 30.32 5.01 14.70
C ILE A 98 29.56 4.56 13.45
N GLU A 99 28.80 3.47 13.56
CA GLU A 99 27.92 2.99 12.49
C GLU A 99 26.73 2.17 13.02
N PRO A 100 25.59 2.15 12.31
CA PRO A 100 24.50 1.24 12.62
C PRO A 100 24.75 -0.15 11.99
N GLU A 101 24.80 -1.19 12.81
CA GLU A 101 24.86 -2.59 12.39
C GLU A 101 23.47 -3.21 12.45
N TYR A 102 23.05 -3.90 11.38
CA TYR A 102 21.77 -4.60 11.37
C TYR A 102 21.83 -5.85 12.26
N ASN A 103 20.82 -6.00 13.13
CA ASN A 103 20.68 -7.12 14.03
C ASN A 103 19.59 -8.09 13.51
N PRO A 104 19.94 -9.23 12.92
CA PRO A 104 18.96 -10.17 12.35
C PRO A 104 18.12 -10.87 13.42
N GLN A 105 18.56 -10.89 14.68
CA GLN A 105 17.89 -11.58 15.79
C GLN A 105 16.96 -10.65 16.59
N HIS A 106 16.65 -9.47 16.07
CA HIS A 106 15.87 -8.46 16.79
C HIS A 106 14.44 -8.91 17.10
N LYS A 107 13.91 -8.55 18.27
CA LYS A 107 12.52 -8.79 18.68
C LYS A 107 11.61 -7.57 18.50
N PHE A 108 12.10 -6.53 17.84
CA PHE A 108 11.45 -5.22 17.70
C PHE A 108 9.96 -5.27 17.33
N ILE A 109 9.59 -6.17 16.41
CA ILE A 109 8.22 -6.30 15.92
C ILE A 109 7.26 -6.73 17.05
N PHE A 110 7.69 -7.64 17.92
CA PHE A 110 6.89 -8.09 19.06
C PHE A 110 6.60 -6.95 20.05
N HIS A 111 7.55 -6.02 20.20
CA HIS A 111 7.41 -4.89 21.12
C HIS A 111 6.68 -3.69 20.51
N LYS A 112 6.89 -3.41 19.21
CA LYS A 112 6.24 -2.30 18.51
C LYS A 112 4.75 -2.52 18.28
N ASN A 113 4.33 -3.77 18.11
CA ASN A 113 2.97 -4.12 17.72
C ASN A 113 2.11 -4.62 18.90
N ARG A 114 2.33 -4.10 20.12
CA ARG A 114 1.51 -4.46 21.30
C ARG A 114 0.01 -4.20 21.13
N GLY A 115 -0.37 -3.23 20.28
CA GLY A 115 -1.77 -2.91 19.97
C GLY A 115 -2.38 -3.67 18.80
N GLY A 116 -1.73 -4.73 18.28
CA GLY A 116 -2.26 -5.50 17.14
C GLY A 116 -2.31 -4.74 15.81
N HIS A 117 -1.61 -3.60 15.71
CA HIS A 117 -1.63 -2.79 14.49
C HIS A 117 -0.83 -3.47 13.36
N PRO A 118 -1.45 -3.69 12.19
CA PRO A 118 -0.76 -4.28 11.04
C PRO A 118 0.29 -3.31 10.48
N TYR A 119 1.29 -3.87 9.80
CA TYR A 119 2.34 -3.11 9.14
C TYR A 119 1.77 -2.15 8.09
N ARG A 120 1.78 -0.84 8.37
CA ARG A 120 1.32 0.20 7.43
C ARG A 120 2.44 0.51 6.43
N ARG A 121 2.23 0.16 5.17
CA ARG A 121 3.19 0.40 4.07
C ARG A 121 2.98 1.81 3.52
N GLY A 122 3.80 2.76 3.99
CA GLY A 122 3.82 4.14 3.51
C GLY A 122 5.24 4.70 3.54
N GLY A 123 5.70 5.24 2.41
CA GLY A 123 7.00 5.90 2.29
C GLY A 123 8.11 5.02 1.68
N ARG A 124 8.85 5.62 0.73
CA ARG A 124 10.04 5.10 0.03
C ARG A 124 10.86 4.12 0.89
N ARG A 125 11.09 2.90 0.39
CA ARG A 125 12.06 1.95 0.96
C ARG A 125 12.99 1.41 -0.13
N ASN A 126 14.29 1.52 0.12
CA ASN A 126 15.32 0.63 -0.40
C ASN A 126 15.54 -0.47 0.67
N ASP A 127 15.12 -1.72 0.41
CA ASP A 127 15.79 -2.96 0.87
C ASP A 127 15.13 -4.22 0.24
N PRO A 128 15.82 -5.37 0.05
CA PRO A 128 16.07 -5.92 -1.27
C PRO A 128 15.56 -7.37 -1.35
N GLN A 129 14.43 -7.52 -2.03
CA GLN A 129 13.88 -8.78 -2.58
C GLN A 129 13.28 -9.84 -1.63
N PRO A 130 11.93 -9.81 -1.55
CA PRO A 130 11.04 -10.97 -1.48
C PRO A 130 10.63 -11.43 -2.90
N GLY A 131 10.23 -12.70 -3.09
CA GLY A 131 9.94 -13.33 -4.39
C GLY A 131 8.68 -12.86 -5.13
N THR A 132 8.52 -13.19 -6.42
CA THR A 132 7.48 -12.65 -7.32
C THR A 132 6.05 -12.84 -6.85
N LEU A 133 5.74 -13.94 -6.16
CA LEU A 133 4.40 -14.19 -5.61
C LEU A 133 4.22 -13.56 -4.22
N ASP A 134 5.28 -13.42 -3.43
CA ASP A 134 5.28 -12.63 -2.19
C ASP A 134 5.21 -11.11 -2.45
N ARG A 135 5.53 -10.69 -3.69
CA ARG A 135 5.33 -9.33 -4.22
C ARG A 135 3.86 -9.04 -4.53
N LEU A 136 3.02 -10.05 -4.74
CA LEU A 136 1.58 -9.88 -4.87
C LEU A 136 0.94 -9.84 -3.47
N LYS A 137 1.07 -8.67 -2.84
CA LYS A 137 0.23 -8.34 -1.69
C LYS A 137 -1.11 -7.79 -2.19
N PHE A 138 -2.21 -8.49 -1.89
CA PHE A 138 -3.54 -7.90 -1.89
C PHE A 138 -3.67 -6.93 -0.70
N THR A 139 -2.95 -5.80 -0.77
CA THR A 139 -2.88 -4.79 0.31
C THR A 139 -4.03 -3.78 0.31
N ARG A 140 -5.06 -4.01 -0.51
CA ARG A 140 -6.28 -3.20 -0.48
C ARG A 140 -7.48 -4.07 -0.77
N ILE A 141 -8.00 -4.68 0.29
CA ILE A 141 -9.37 -5.16 0.30
C ILE A 141 -10.20 -3.98 0.79
N SER A 142 -10.91 -3.35 -0.13
CA SER A 142 -11.90 -2.32 0.13
C SER A 142 -13.12 -2.94 0.80
N MET A 143 -13.01 -3.36 2.07
CA MET A 143 -14.12 -3.66 2.99
C MET A 143 -13.55 -4.10 4.36
N LEU A 144 -12.99 -3.15 5.10
CA LEU A 144 -12.73 -3.31 6.53
C LEU A 144 -13.28 -2.07 7.20
N THR A 145 -14.58 -2.07 7.44
CA THR A 145 -15.12 -1.24 8.52
C THR A 145 -14.74 -1.94 9.82
N ASP A 146 -14.14 -1.21 10.75
CA ASP A 146 -13.93 -1.69 12.12
C ASP A 146 -14.90 -0.92 13.03
N PRO A 147 -15.89 -1.59 13.66
CA PRO A 147 -16.11 -3.04 13.66
C PRO A 147 -16.79 -3.56 12.38
N ALA A 148 -16.64 -4.87 12.13
CA ALA A 148 -17.26 -5.55 11.01
C ALA A 148 -18.79 -5.62 11.19
N LEU A 149 -19.55 -5.20 10.17
CA LEU A 149 -21.02 -5.18 10.19
C LEU A 149 -21.67 -6.57 10.15
N ASP A 150 -20.94 -7.62 9.72
CA ASP A 150 -21.46 -9.00 9.67
C ASP A 150 -20.32 -10.02 9.60
N ALA A 151 -19.84 -10.55 10.74
CA ALA A 151 -18.72 -11.49 10.78
C ALA A 151 -18.96 -12.79 9.96
N GLY A 152 -20.21 -13.17 9.69
CA GLY A 152 -20.56 -14.40 8.97
C GLY A 152 -20.42 -14.32 7.44
N ARG A 153 -20.44 -13.11 6.85
CA ARG A 153 -20.19 -12.89 5.41
C ARG A 153 -18.71 -12.73 5.05
N HIS A 154 -17.83 -12.67 6.03
CA HIS A 154 -16.41 -12.31 5.85
C HIS A 154 -15.44 -13.50 6.08
N GLU A 155 -15.92 -14.74 6.05
CA GLU A 155 -15.05 -15.90 5.89
C GLU A 155 -14.70 -16.09 4.41
N PHE A 156 -13.54 -15.57 4.00
CA PHE A 156 -12.93 -16.04 2.75
C PHE A 156 -12.30 -17.40 3.00
N ARG A 157 -13.00 -18.47 2.59
CA ARG A 157 -12.32 -19.73 2.29
C ARG A 157 -11.47 -19.49 1.04
N ILE A 158 -10.15 -19.62 1.17
CA ILE A 158 -9.26 -19.82 0.03
C ILE A 158 -9.67 -21.16 -0.57
N ARG A 159 -10.64 -21.16 -1.49
CA ARG A 159 -10.90 -22.33 -2.32
C ARG A 159 -9.72 -22.42 -3.28
N THR A 160 -8.70 -23.19 -2.89
CA THR A 160 -7.92 -23.99 -3.84
C THR A 160 -8.93 -24.63 -4.78
N TYR A 161 -8.76 -24.44 -6.09
CA TYR A 161 -9.65 -25.07 -7.07
C TYR A 161 -9.79 -26.56 -6.74
N LEU A 162 -11.02 -26.98 -6.43
CA LEU A 162 -11.35 -28.40 -6.27
C LEU A 162 -11.42 -29.02 -7.66
N GLY A 163 -10.39 -29.80 -7.99
CA GLY A 163 -10.24 -30.60 -9.19
C GLY A 163 -8.85 -31.24 -9.18
N ARG A 164 -8.72 -32.51 -9.60
CA ARG A 164 -7.41 -33.17 -9.72
C ARG A 164 -6.60 -32.41 -10.78
N ILE A 165 -5.60 -31.65 -10.36
CA ILE A 165 -4.53 -31.21 -11.25
C ILE A 165 -3.79 -32.48 -11.65
N LEU A 166 -3.78 -32.79 -12.95
CA LEU A 166 -2.97 -33.89 -13.47
C LEU A 166 -1.49 -33.58 -13.17
N PRO A 167 -0.68 -34.58 -12.77
CA PRO A 167 0.77 -34.44 -12.70
C PRO A 167 1.31 -33.79 -13.99
N PRO A 168 2.41 -33.02 -13.94
CA PRO A 168 2.96 -32.35 -15.12
C PRO A 168 3.18 -33.26 -16.33
N ASP A 169 3.49 -34.53 -16.07
CA ASP A 169 3.74 -35.57 -17.08
C ASP A 169 2.45 -36.07 -17.77
N GLU A 170 1.28 -35.85 -17.13
CA GLU A 170 -0.04 -36.26 -17.62
C GLU A 170 -0.83 -35.07 -18.22
N LEU A 171 -0.24 -33.88 -18.27
CA LEU A 171 -0.86 -32.73 -18.91
C LEU A 171 -0.89 -32.93 -20.44
N PRO A 172 -2.02 -32.71 -21.11
CA PRO A 172 -2.13 -32.87 -22.56
C PRO A 172 -1.57 -31.64 -23.28
N LEU A 173 -0.30 -31.32 -23.05
CA LEU A 173 0.37 -30.16 -23.62
C LEU A 173 1.52 -30.63 -24.51
N LYS A 174 1.54 -30.17 -25.77
CA LYS A 174 2.67 -30.35 -26.68
C LYS A 174 3.33 -29.01 -26.97
N ALA A 175 4.65 -29.00 -27.09
CA ALA A 175 5.37 -27.84 -27.58
C ALA A 175 5.37 -27.84 -29.12
N VAL A 176 4.69 -26.89 -29.75
CA VAL A 176 4.71 -26.66 -31.20
C VAL A 176 5.22 -25.25 -31.47
N ASN A 177 6.30 -25.15 -32.23
CA ASN A 177 6.91 -23.86 -32.64
C ASN A 177 7.22 -22.92 -31.45
N GLY A 178 7.66 -23.48 -30.31
CA GLY A 178 7.99 -22.71 -29.11
C GLY A 178 6.76 -22.22 -28.31
N ARG A 179 5.56 -22.66 -28.66
CA ARG A 179 4.32 -22.43 -27.89
C ARG A 179 3.78 -23.75 -27.36
N LEU A 180 3.26 -23.73 -26.13
CA LEU A 180 2.52 -24.85 -25.56
C LEU A 180 1.12 -24.85 -26.19
N ASP A 181 0.77 -25.96 -26.83
CA ASP A 181 -0.54 -26.20 -27.44
C ASP A 181 -1.17 -27.43 -26.80
N VAL A 182 -2.51 -27.48 -26.78
CA VAL A 182 -3.24 -28.57 -26.14
C VAL A 182 -3.37 -29.75 -27.12
N ASP A 183 -2.88 -30.91 -26.71
CA ASP A 183 -3.04 -32.14 -27.48
C ASP A 183 -4.44 -32.73 -27.26
N LYS A 184 -5.35 -32.39 -28.18
CA LYS A 184 -6.75 -32.85 -28.19
C LYS A 184 -6.90 -34.36 -28.42
N THR A 185 -5.82 -35.10 -28.69
CA THR A 185 -5.86 -36.56 -28.84
C THR A 185 -5.65 -37.31 -27.53
N LEU A 186 -5.10 -36.65 -26.50
CA LEU A 186 -4.80 -37.25 -25.20
C LEU A 186 -5.94 -37.15 -24.18
N VAL A 187 -6.97 -36.32 -24.43
CA VAL A 187 -8.13 -36.19 -23.52
C VAL A 187 -9.39 -35.85 -24.32
N ASP A 188 -10.46 -36.62 -24.13
CA ASP A 188 -11.78 -36.40 -24.75
C ASP A 188 -12.48 -35.13 -24.25
N PHE A 189 -12.18 -34.71 -23.02
CA PHE A 189 -12.82 -33.55 -22.38
C PHE A 189 -11.87 -32.88 -21.41
N ILE A 190 -11.37 -31.71 -21.80
CA ILE A 190 -10.78 -30.75 -20.88
C ILE A 190 -11.91 -29.81 -20.49
N PRO A 191 -12.30 -29.72 -19.19
CA PRO A 191 -13.24 -28.71 -18.76
C PRO A 191 -12.69 -27.37 -19.23
N PRO A 192 -13.43 -26.57 -20.03
CA PRO A 192 -12.93 -25.27 -20.41
C PRO A 192 -12.74 -24.50 -19.12
N VAL A 193 -11.49 -24.24 -18.76
CA VAL A 193 -11.20 -23.12 -17.87
C VAL A 193 -11.57 -21.91 -18.73
N ARG A 194 -12.85 -21.56 -18.73
CA ARG A 194 -13.26 -20.22 -19.11
C ARG A 194 -12.66 -19.37 -18.01
N GLU A 195 -11.43 -18.94 -18.23
CA GLU A 195 -10.80 -17.89 -17.47
C GLU A 195 -11.70 -16.68 -17.69
N ILE A 196 -12.76 -16.57 -16.87
CA ILE A 196 -13.42 -15.30 -16.65
C ILE A 196 -12.28 -14.48 -16.05
N TYR A 197 -11.62 -13.66 -16.85
CA TYR A 197 -10.67 -12.66 -16.37
C TYR A 197 -11.52 -11.65 -15.59
N PRO A 198 -11.68 -11.80 -14.25
CA PRO A 198 -12.55 -10.93 -13.48
C PRO A 198 -11.72 -9.71 -13.07
N VAL A 199 -10.84 -9.24 -13.97
CA VAL A 199 -9.87 -8.21 -13.67
C VAL A 199 -10.51 -6.90 -14.09
N MET A 200 -10.97 -6.18 -13.08
CA MET A 200 -11.40 -4.81 -13.21
C MET A 200 -10.36 -3.94 -12.49
N ILE A 201 -9.84 -2.92 -13.17
CA ILE A 201 -9.06 -1.90 -12.50
C ILE A 201 -10.02 -1.01 -11.72
N GLY A 202 -9.93 -1.11 -10.39
CA GLY A 202 -10.85 -0.45 -9.47
C GLY A 202 -10.83 1.08 -9.54
N SER A 203 -11.88 1.68 -9.00
CA SER A 203 -12.23 3.09 -9.17
C SER A 203 -11.29 4.03 -8.43
N MET A 204 -10.32 4.59 -9.18
CA MET A 204 -9.36 5.58 -8.69
C MET A 204 -9.45 6.84 -9.54
N SER A 205 -9.79 7.97 -8.91
CA SER A 205 -10.04 9.21 -9.65
C SER A 205 -8.78 9.85 -10.20
N ILE A 206 -8.92 10.49 -11.36
CA ILE A 206 -7.94 11.46 -11.83
C ILE A 206 -7.86 12.63 -10.82
N GLY A 207 -6.65 12.92 -10.35
CA GLY A 207 -6.37 13.82 -9.23
C GLY A 207 -5.96 13.06 -7.96
N ALA A 208 -6.58 11.93 -7.64
CA ALA A 208 -6.04 11.02 -6.62
C ALA A 208 -4.77 10.34 -7.14
N LEU A 209 -4.84 9.84 -8.37
CA LEU A 209 -3.68 9.45 -9.18
C LEU A 209 -3.16 10.66 -9.97
N SER A 210 -1.87 10.64 -10.32
CA SER A 210 -1.36 11.59 -11.31
C SER A 210 -2.04 11.35 -12.66
N PRO A 211 -2.28 12.40 -13.47
CA PRO A 211 -2.87 12.24 -14.80
C PRO A 211 -2.09 11.24 -15.67
N THR A 212 -0.75 11.30 -15.62
CA THR A 212 0.11 10.38 -16.38
C THR A 212 -0.03 8.92 -15.96
N MET A 213 -0.21 8.65 -14.66
CA MET A 213 -0.44 7.29 -14.17
C MET A 213 -1.82 6.79 -14.58
N TRP A 214 -2.84 7.63 -14.45
CA TRP A 214 -4.21 7.28 -14.84
C TRP A 214 -4.29 7.00 -16.35
N GLU A 215 -3.67 7.83 -17.18
CA GLU A 215 -3.59 7.62 -18.63
C GLU A 215 -2.75 6.40 -19.01
N GLY A 216 -1.66 6.12 -18.28
CA GLY A 216 -0.88 4.90 -18.47
C GLY A 216 -1.70 3.64 -18.22
N LEU A 217 -2.57 3.64 -17.20
CA LEU A 217 -3.52 2.53 -16.97
C LEU A 217 -4.54 2.42 -18.11
N ALA A 218 -5.11 3.55 -18.57
CA ALA A 218 -6.02 3.59 -19.69
C ALA A 218 -5.39 3.02 -20.99
N MET A 219 -4.13 3.35 -21.26
CA MET A 219 -3.37 2.79 -22.38
C MET A 219 -3.13 1.28 -22.21
N GLY A 220 -2.79 0.83 -21.00
CA GLY A 220 -2.62 -0.59 -20.69
C GLY A 220 -3.89 -1.40 -20.92
N ILE A 221 -5.04 -0.91 -20.45
CA ILE A 221 -6.35 -1.52 -20.71
C ILE A 221 -6.65 -1.61 -22.20
N THR A 222 -6.37 -0.52 -22.93
CA THR A 222 -6.58 -0.49 -24.37
C THR A 222 -5.71 -1.53 -25.07
N TYR A 223 -4.44 -1.65 -24.70
CA TYR A 223 -3.53 -2.67 -25.24
C TYR A 223 -4.01 -4.09 -24.93
N LEU A 224 -4.41 -4.36 -23.69
CA LEU A 224 -4.90 -5.68 -23.28
C LEU A 224 -6.13 -6.11 -24.08
N ASN A 225 -7.05 -5.19 -24.37
CA ASN A 225 -8.24 -5.53 -25.15
C ASN A 225 -7.97 -5.59 -26.66
N GLU A 226 -7.29 -4.59 -27.23
CA GLU A 226 -7.14 -4.43 -28.68
C GLU A 226 -6.00 -5.29 -29.26
N VAL A 227 -4.99 -5.63 -28.46
CA VAL A 227 -3.83 -6.43 -28.90
C VAL A 227 -3.88 -7.84 -28.33
N GLU A 228 -4.07 -7.99 -27.02
CA GLU A 228 -4.03 -9.30 -26.36
C GLU A 228 -5.41 -10.00 -26.34
N GLY A 229 -6.48 -9.32 -26.75
CA GLY A 229 -7.84 -9.88 -26.75
C GLY A 229 -8.38 -10.20 -25.35
N MET A 230 -7.80 -9.61 -24.30
CA MET A 230 -8.17 -9.84 -22.91
C MET A 230 -9.28 -8.87 -22.48
N PRO A 231 -10.44 -9.36 -21.99
CA PRO A 231 -11.57 -8.51 -21.62
C PRO A 231 -11.34 -7.88 -20.25
N VAL A 232 -10.67 -6.73 -20.22
CA VAL A 232 -10.34 -5.99 -18.99
C VAL A 232 -10.97 -4.61 -19.05
N VAL A 233 -11.55 -4.16 -17.92
CA VAL A 233 -12.19 -2.84 -17.83
C VAL A 233 -11.61 -2.01 -16.71
N MET A 234 -11.77 -0.69 -16.79
CA MET A 234 -11.29 0.26 -15.78
C MET A 234 -12.37 1.23 -15.35
N CYS A 235 -12.56 1.37 -14.05
CA CYS A 235 -13.44 2.39 -13.50
C CYS A 235 -12.76 3.76 -13.45
N SER A 236 -13.46 4.82 -13.87
CA SER A 236 -12.92 6.17 -13.94
C SER A 236 -12.56 6.77 -12.57
N GLY A 237 -13.27 6.31 -11.54
CA GLY A 237 -13.31 6.97 -10.24
C GLY A 237 -14.17 8.24 -10.24
N GLU A 238 -14.36 8.80 -9.05
CA GLU A 238 -15.24 9.96 -8.75
C GLU A 238 -14.80 11.32 -9.34
N GLY A 239 -13.73 11.36 -10.13
CA GLY A 239 -13.08 12.61 -10.54
C GLY A 239 -13.41 13.11 -11.93
N GLY A 240 -14.38 12.48 -12.61
CA GLY A 240 -14.64 12.71 -14.03
C GLY A 240 -13.66 11.97 -14.95
N MET A 241 -13.72 12.30 -16.23
CA MET A 241 -12.88 11.69 -17.26
C MET A 241 -12.44 12.77 -18.27
N PRO A 242 -11.21 12.69 -18.82
CA PRO A 242 -10.76 13.63 -19.84
C PRO A 242 -11.71 13.69 -21.05
N ALA A 243 -12.09 14.90 -21.49
CA ALA A 243 -13.02 15.11 -22.60
C ALA A 243 -12.61 14.42 -23.91
N ARG A 244 -11.30 14.32 -24.16
CA ARG A 244 -10.75 13.59 -25.31
C ARG A 244 -11.10 12.10 -25.31
N LEU A 245 -11.17 11.48 -24.13
CA LEU A 245 -11.49 10.07 -24.00
C LEU A 245 -12.99 9.84 -24.08
N LEU A 246 -13.81 10.76 -23.54
CA LEU A 246 -15.27 10.72 -23.67
C LEU A 246 -15.74 10.59 -25.13
N LYS A 247 -14.99 11.15 -26.08
CA LYS A 247 -15.30 11.10 -27.52
C LYS A 247 -14.49 10.03 -28.28
N SER A 248 -13.80 9.14 -27.57
CA SER A 248 -12.92 8.13 -28.16
C SER A 248 -13.63 6.80 -28.36
N ARG A 249 -13.24 6.05 -29.40
CA ARG A 249 -13.66 4.65 -29.60
C ARG A 249 -13.25 3.71 -28.46
N PHE A 250 -12.32 4.11 -27.61
CA PHE A 250 -11.85 3.31 -26.48
C PHE A 250 -12.77 3.44 -25.25
N MET A 251 -13.82 4.27 -25.30
CA MET A 251 -14.77 4.48 -24.20
C MET A 251 -15.41 3.16 -23.72
N LYS A 252 -15.65 2.22 -24.64
CA LYS A 252 -16.16 0.87 -24.38
C LYS A 252 -15.40 0.06 -23.32
N TYR A 253 -14.18 0.46 -22.96
CA TYR A 253 -13.36 -0.21 -21.92
C TYR A 253 -13.45 0.44 -20.53
N PHE A 254 -14.20 1.53 -20.41
CA PHE A 254 -14.29 2.30 -19.17
C PHE A 254 -15.66 2.19 -18.54
N ILE A 255 -15.65 2.17 -17.21
CA ILE A 255 -16.85 2.28 -16.38
C ILE A 255 -16.84 3.69 -15.79
N LEU A 256 -17.86 4.48 -16.08
CA LEU A 256 -17.97 5.84 -15.56
C LEU A 256 -18.58 5.80 -14.15
N GLN A 257 -17.86 6.34 -13.18
CA GLN A 257 -18.33 6.37 -11.79
C GLN A 257 -19.06 7.67 -11.46
N ILE A 258 -20.24 7.57 -10.86
CA ILE A 258 -20.98 8.66 -10.25
C ILE A 258 -20.92 8.55 -8.73
N ALA A 259 -20.42 9.60 -8.09
CA ALA A 259 -20.30 9.70 -6.63
C ALA A 259 -21.05 10.93 -6.12
N SER A 260 -21.13 11.10 -4.80
CA SER A 260 -21.88 12.18 -4.14
C SER A 260 -21.45 13.61 -4.51
N GLY A 261 -20.20 13.80 -4.93
CA GLY A 261 -19.69 15.10 -5.39
C GLY A 261 -20.01 15.43 -6.85
N TYR A 262 -20.52 14.46 -7.63
CA TYR A 262 -20.88 14.61 -9.05
C TYR A 262 -19.80 15.25 -9.95
N PHE A 263 -18.53 15.20 -9.55
CA PHE A 263 -17.46 15.88 -10.27
C PHE A 263 -17.30 15.33 -11.69
N GLY A 264 -17.22 16.25 -12.66
CA GLY A 264 -17.05 15.95 -14.07
C GLY A 264 -18.29 15.40 -14.79
N TRP A 265 -19.42 15.22 -14.09
CA TRP A 265 -20.65 14.72 -14.71
C TRP A 265 -21.27 15.73 -15.69
N ASP A 266 -21.09 17.03 -15.48
CA ASP A 266 -21.51 18.05 -16.45
C ASP A 266 -20.86 17.82 -17.82
N GLU A 267 -19.54 17.56 -17.84
CA GLU A 267 -18.80 17.28 -19.06
C GLU A 267 -19.15 15.91 -19.66
N ILE A 268 -19.38 14.90 -18.82
CA ILE A 268 -19.84 13.58 -19.28
C ILE A 268 -21.19 13.69 -19.98
N VAL A 269 -22.18 14.35 -19.35
CA VAL A 269 -23.53 14.49 -19.90
C VAL A 269 -23.51 15.29 -21.20
N ARG A 270 -22.74 16.38 -21.26
CA ARG A 270 -22.53 17.16 -22.49
C ARG A 270 -21.86 16.34 -23.60
N ALA A 271 -21.04 15.36 -23.24
CA ALA A 271 -20.36 14.52 -24.21
C ALA A 271 -21.23 13.40 -24.77
N ILE A 272 -22.31 12.95 -24.09
CA ILE A 272 -23.17 11.82 -24.51
C ILE A 272 -23.56 11.88 -26.00
N PRO A 273 -24.08 13.00 -26.55
CA PRO A 273 -24.47 13.06 -27.97
C PRO A 273 -23.31 12.96 -28.96
N HIS A 274 -22.08 13.12 -28.47
CA HIS A 274 -20.85 13.14 -29.24
C HIS A 274 -19.95 11.94 -28.97
N MET A 275 -20.39 10.98 -28.14
CA MET A 275 -19.65 9.75 -27.88
C MET A 275 -19.69 8.87 -29.14
N VAL A 276 -18.52 8.37 -29.54
CA VAL A 276 -18.41 7.42 -30.66
C VAL A 276 -18.81 6.02 -30.21
N GLU A 277 -18.50 5.67 -28.96
CA GLU A 277 -18.81 4.39 -28.34
C GLU A 277 -19.40 4.64 -26.94
N ASP A 278 -20.34 3.80 -26.54
CA ASP A 278 -20.90 3.83 -25.20
C ASP A 278 -19.86 3.31 -24.17
N PRO A 279 -19.86 3.81 -22.91
CA PRO A 279 -19.05 3.22 -21.85
C PRO A 279 -19.51 1.79 -21.52
N CYS A 280 -18.62 0.98 -20.95
CA CYS A 280 -18.92 -0.40 -20.57
C CYS A 280 -20.08 -0.49 -19.57
N ALA A 281 -20.10 0.43 -18.59
CA ALA A 281 -21.11 0.50 -17.55
C ALA A 281 -21.05 1.87 -16.84
N ILE A 282 -22.07 2.14 -16.03
CA ILE A 282 -22.07 3.23 -15.06
C ILE A 282 -22.05 2.63 -13.64
N GLU A 283 -21.13 3.09 -12.80
CA GLU A 283 -21.00 2.67 -11.39
C GLU A 283 -21.52 3.78 -10.48
N ILE A 284 -22.50 3.48 -9.63
CA ILE A 284 -23.06 4.41 -8.65
C ILE A 284 -22.39 4.19 -7.29
N LYS A 285 -21.38 4.99 -6.96
CA LYS A 285 -20.63 4.85 -5.71
C LYS A 285 -21.43 5.33 -4.49
N TYR A 286 -21.93 4.39 -3.68
CA TYR A 286 -22.55 4.70 -2.38
C TYR A 286 -21.56 4.94 -1.26
N GLY A 287 -20.44 4.22 -1.27
CA GLY A 287 -19.43 4.30 -0.23
C GLY A 287 -18.13 3.67 -0.68
N GLN A 288 -17.09 3.82 0.12
CA GLN A 288 -15.81 3.16 -0.11
C GLN A 288 -15.29 2.51 1.16
N GLY A 289 -14.70 1.32 1.04
CA GLY A 289 -14.23 0.57 2.22
C GLY A 289 -13.19 1.31 3.08
N ALA A 290 -12.46 2.28 2.52
CA ALA A 290 -11.50 3.08 3.29
C ALA A 290 -12.14 4.16 4.19
N LYS A 291 -13.36 4.60 3.85
CA LYS A 291 -14.14 5.60 4.59
C LYS A 291 -15.62 5.40 4.23
N PRO A 292 -16.32 4.46 4.89
CA PRO A 292 -17.67 4.05 4.49
C PRO A 292 -18.72 5.15 4.73
N GLY A 293 -18.53 5.99 5.75
CA GLY A 293 -19.48 7.02 6.16
C GLY A 293 -19.12 8.44 5.71
N ASP A 294 -18.16 8.59 4.80
CA ASP A 294 -17.69 9.91 4.34
C ASP A 294 -17.42 9.89 2.83
N GLY A 295 -17.50 11.05 2.20
CA GLY A 295 -17.30 11.22 0.77
C GLY A 295 -15.82 11.27 0.39
N GLY A 296 -15.54 11.30 -0.92
CA GLY A 296 -14.21 11.57 -1.47
C GLY A 296 -13.59 12.88 -0.95
N LEU A 297 -12.26 12.97 -0.92
CA LEU A 297 -11.56 14.22 -0.60
C LEU A 297 -10.38 14.39 -1.55
N LEU A 298 -10.35 15.50 -2.29
CA LEU A 298 -9.18 15.93 -3.04
C LEU A 298 -8.68 17.27 -2.50
N MET A 299 -7.41 17.30 -2.09
CA MET A 299 -6.78 18.49 -1.52
C MET A 299 -6.50 19.55 -2.59
N ALA A 300 -6.63 20.83 -2.23
CA ALA A 300 -6.49 22.01 -3.06
C ALA A 300 -5.23 22.02 -3.93
N HIS A 301 -4.08 21.69 -3.35
CA HIS A 301 -2.79 21.67 -4.06
C HIS A 301 -2.71 20.63 -5.19
N LYS A 302 -3.66 19.68 -5.26
CA LYS A 302 -3.80 18.72 -6.37
C LYS A 302 -4.80 19.17 -7.43
N VAL A 303 -5.61 20.20 -7.14
CA VAL A 303 -6.60 20.76 -8.07
C VAL A 303 -5.91 21.77 -8.99
N LEU A 304 -5.04 21.23 -9.85
CA LEU A 304 -4.37 21.94 -10.92
C LEU A 304 -5.30 22.13 -12.13
N LYS A 305 -4.88 22.94 -13.10
CA LYS A 305 -5.68 23.32 -14.28
C LYS A 305 -6.43 22.14 -14.93
N LEU A 306 -5.72 21.06 -15.24
CA LEU A 306 -6.35 19.87 -15.85
C LEU A 306 -7.44 19.24 -14.97
N ILE A 307 -7.21 19.13 -13.66
CA ILE A 307 -8.18 18.54 -12.74
C ILE A 307 -9.38 19.46 -12.54
N SER A 308 -9.12 20.77 -12.48
CA SER A 308 -10.14 21.82 -12.42
C SER A 308 -11.06 21.78 -13.63
N GLU A 309 -10.50 21.66 -14.84
CA GLU A 309 -11.25 21.55 -16.10
C GLU A 309 -12.08 20.26 -16.16
N ILE A 310 -11.48 19.11 -15.82
CA ILE A 310 -12.20 17.82 -15.85
C ILE A 310 -13.36 17.80 -14.84
N ARG A 311 -13.17 18.40 -13.66
CA ARG A 311 -14.17 18.36 -12.58
C ARG A 311 -15.20 19.48 -12.65
N GLY A 312 -14.95 20.54 -13.43
CA GLY A 312 -15.80 21.73 -13.48
C GLY A 312 -15.72 22.60 -12.21
N VAL A 313 -14.55 22.67 -11.58
CA VAL A 313 -14.36 23.35 -10.27
C VAL A 313 -13.20 24.35 -10.30
N PRO A 314 -13.18 25.40 -9.44
CA PRO A 314 -12.06 26.33 -9.37
C PRO A 314 -10.73 25.67 -8.98
N MET A 315 -9.62 26.18 -9.52
CA MET A 315 -8.27 25.74 -9.14
C MET A 315 -7.93 26.10 -7.69
N GLY A 316 -7.14 25.25 -7.03
CA GLY A 316 -6.60 25.55 -5.70
C GLY A 316 -7.62 25.53 -4.56
N VAL A 317 -8.76 24.85 -4.73
CA VAL A 317 -9.80 24.70 -3.70
C VAL A 317 -9.89 23.23 -3.27
N ASP A 318 -10.07 22.99 -1.96
CA ASP A 318 -10.32 21.64 -1.45
C ASP A 318 -11.69 21.14 -1.91
N LEU A 319 -11.75 19.87 -2.30
CA LEU A 319 -12.97 19.23 -2.82
C LEU A 319 -13.42 18.10 -1.89
N PRO A 320 -14.03 18.40 -0.73
CA PRO A 320 -14.75 17.40 0.04
C PRO A 320 -16.04 17.04 -0.70
N SER A 321 -16.26 15.76 -0.95
CA SER A 321 -17.55 15.26 -1.44
C SER A 321 -18.47 15.04 -0.24
N PRO A 322 -19.79 15.30 -0.37
CA PRO A 322 -20.74 14.97 0.69
C PRO A 322 -20.71 13.47 1.05
N PRO A 323 -21.03 13.07 2.29
CA PRO A 323 -21.10 11.65 2.66
C PRO A 323 -22.16 10.86 1.90
N THR A 324 -23.26 11.50 1.54
CA THR A 324 -24.37 10.91 0.81
C THR A 324 -24.64 11.68 -0.47
N HIS A 325 -25.20 11.01 -1.47
CA HIS A 325 -25.79 11.74 -2.59
C HIS A 325 -27.00 12.53 -2.08
N GLN A 326 -27.05 13.82 -2.37
CA GLN A 326 -28.11 14.73 -1.88
C GLN A 326 -29.54 14.37 -2.35
N THR A 327 -29.68 13.43 -3.28
CA THR A 327 -30.96 12.93 -3.82
C THR A 327 -31.38 11.57 -3.24
N LYS A 328 -30.65 11.04 -2.25
CA LYS A 328 -30.80 9.68 -1.73
C LYS A 328 -31.22 9.66 -0.26
N TYR A 329 -32.52 9.79 0.02
CA TYR A 329 -33.06 9.75 1.39
C TYR A 329 -33.81 8.46 1.75
N SER A 330 -34.24 7.67 0.76
CA SER A 330 -34.88 6.36 0.95
C SER A 330 -34.36 5.34 -0.07
N ILE A 331 -34.58 4.04 0.13
CA ILE A 331 -34.11 3.00 -0.82
C ILE A 331 -34.76 3.15 -2.21
N GLU A 332 -36.03 3.51 -2.24
CA GLU A 332 -36.83 3.73 -3.46
C GLU A 332 -36.29 4.92 -4.26
N GLU A 333 -35.91 5.99 -3.56
CA GLU A 333 -35.34 7.18 -4.20
C GLU A 333 -33.85 7.00 -4.53
N SER A 334 -33.12 6.25 -3.71
CA SER A 334 -31.66 6.23 -3.74
C SER A 334 -31.06 5.24 -4.72
N VAL A 335 -31.72 4.11 -4.94
CA VAL A 335 -31.21 3.04 -5.80
C VAL A 335 -32.02 2.98 -7.10
N ALA A 336 -33.35 2.85 -7.01
CA ALA A 336 -34.18 2.66 -8.19
C ALA A 336 -34.23 3.89 -9.10
N LYS A 337 -34.56 5.09 -8.57
CA LYS A 337 -34.63 6.31 -9.39
C LYS A 337 -33.29 6.67 -10.03
N MET A 338 -32.18 6.47 -9.32
CA MET A 338 -30.85 6.80 -9.86
C MET A 338 -30.40 5.81 -10.92
N ILE A 339 -30.58 4.50 -10.69
CA ILE A 339 -30.34 3.48 -11.72
C ILE A 339 -31.18 3.76 -12.96
N GLN A 340 -32.46 4.07 -12.78
CA GLN A 340 -33.36 4.40 -13.89
C GLN A 340 -32.92 5.67 -14.62
N SER A 341 -32.59 6.75 -13.92
CA SER A 341 -32.15 8.02 -14.52
C SER A 341 -30.86 7.86 -15.32
N MET A 342 -29.87 7.16 -14.76
CA MET A 342 -28.62 6.87 -15.46
C MET A 342 -28.86 5.94 -16.65
N SER A 343 -29.70 4.92 -16.51
CA SER A 343 -30.03 4.02 -17.63
C SER A 343 -30.71 4.80 -18.77
N MET A 344 -31.65 5.69 -18.44
CA MET A 344 -32.35 6.54 -19.40
C MET A 344 -31.41 7.50 -20.13
N ALA A 345 -30.38 8.03 -19.46
CA ALA A 345 -29.41 8.93 -20.08
C ALA A 345 -28.65 8.28 -21.27
N TRP A 346 -28.52 6.95 -21.27
CA TRP A 346 -27.95 6.16 -22.38
C TRP A 346 -29.00 5.34 -23.14
N GLY A 347 -30.29 5.67 -23.02
CA GLY A 347 -31.37 4.94 -23.71
C GLY A 347 -31.41 3.44 -23.39
N PHE A 348 -31.02 3.07 -22.15
CA PHE A 348 -30.95 1.69 -21.65
C PHE A 348 -29.91 0.78 -22.35
N ARG A 349 -29.00 1.34 -23.15
CA ARG A 349 -27.92 0.58 -23.80
C ARG A 349 -26.77 0.23 -22.86
N VAL A 350 -26.54 1.07 -21.85
CA VAL A 350 -25.43 0.93 -20.90
C VAL A 350 -25.94 0.37 -19.57
N PRO A 351 -25.34 -0.71 -19.04
CA PRO A 351 -25.70 -1.24 -17.74
C PRO A 351 -25.29 -0.29 -16.62
N VAL A 352 -26.15 -0.15 -15.61
CA VAL A 352 -25.92 0.70 -14.43
C VAL A 352 -25.98 -0.15 -13.18
N TYR A 353 -24.99 -0.02 -12.29
CA TYR A 353 -24.91 -0.80 -11.06
C TYR A 353 -24.43 0.04 -9.85
N PRO A 354 -24.80 -0.35 -8.61
CA PRO A 354 -24.41 0.31 -7.38
C PRO A 354 -23.02 -0.03 -6.85
#